data_AF-A0A844MBM4-F1
#
_entry.id   AF-A0A844MBM4-F1
#
_cell.length_a   1.000
_cell.length_b   1.000
_cell.length_c   1.000
_cell.angle_alpha   90.00
_cell.angle_beta   90.00
_cell.angle_gamma   90.00
#
_symmetry.space_group_name_H-M   'P 1'
#
loop_
_entity.id
_entity.type
_entity.pdbx_description
1 polymer ?
#
loop_
_entity_poly.entity_id
_entity_poly.type
_entity_poly.pdbx_seq_one_letter_code
_entity_poly.pdbx_strand_id
1 'polypeptide(L)'
;MKAIKVMASIDEHGQLTLDCPIMIDKNSRVEVIVLIPEETKDDEDDTPNEAILEDFRQAWHEAQTGQTIPIERVWEGLENV
;
A
#
# COMPACT_ATOMS: atom_id res chain seq x y z
N MET A 1 -21.78 4.14 8.70
CA MET A 1 -21.43 2.77 8.28
C MET A 1 -20.19 2.35 9.06
N LYS A 2 -20.09 1.10 9.50
CA LYS A 2 -18.95 0.58 10.25
C LYS A 2 -18.39 -0.63 9.50
N ALA A 3 -17.11 -0.62 9.17
CA ALA A 3 -16.43 -1.74 8.54
C ALA A 3 -15.91 -2.71 9.62
N ILE A 4 -16.01 -4.01 9.35
CA ILE A 4 -15.47 -5.07 10.20
C ILE A 4 -14.58 -5.93 9.31
N LYS A 5 -13.31 -6.11 9.70
CA LYS A 5 -12.38 -7.01 9.01
C LYS A 5 -12.30 -8.32 9.80
N VAL A 6 -12.55 -9.44 9.13
CA VAL A 6 -12.46 -10.79 9.67
C VAL A 6 -11.84 -11.69 8.61
N MET A 7 -11.13 -12.73 9.05
CA MET A 7 -10.61 -13.75 8.14
C MET A 7 -11.74 -14.70 7.71
N ALA A 8 -11.67 -15.11 6.46
CA ALA A 8 -12.64 -15.99 5.85
C ALA A 8 -11.95 -16.76 4.72
N SER A 9 -12.50 -17.93 4.42
CA SER A 9 -12.04 -18.79 3.33
C SER A 9 -13.13 -18.86 2.26
N ILE A 10 -12.71 -18.95 1.00
CA ILE A 10 -13.60 -19.23 -0.13
C ILE A 10 -13.28 -20.65 -0.61
N ASP A 11 -14.28 -21.51 -0.63
CA ASP A 11 -14.12 -22.89 -1.08
C ASP A 11 -14.14 -23.01 -2.62
N GLU A 12 -13.94 -24.25 -3.11
CA GLU A 12 -13.96 -24.56 -4.55
C GLU A 12 -15.32 -24.30 -5.24
N HIS A 13 -16.39 -24.14 -4.46
CA HIS A 13 -17.73 -23.82 -4.94
C HIS A 13 -18.02 -22.31 -4.89
N GLY A 14 -17.08 -21.50 -4.42
CA GLY A 14 -17.22 -20.06 -4.27
C GLY A 14 -18.00 -19.63 -3.02
N GLN A 15 -18.17 -20.51 -2.03
CA GLN A 15 -18.86 -20.17 -0.78
C GLN A 15 -17.88 -19.52 0.21
N LEU A 16 -18.27 -18.34 0.72
CA LEU A 16 -17.51 -17.63 1.75
C LEU A 16 -17.87 -18.16 3.14
N THR A 17 -16.88 -18.73 3.83
CA THR A 17 -17.01 -19.17 5.23
C THR A 17 -16.14 -18.29 6.11
N LEU A 18 -16.75 -17.65 7.12
CA LEU A 18 -16.02 -16.84 8.09
C LEU A 18 -15.35 -17.75 9.14
N ASP A 19 -14.11 -17.46 9.51
CA ASP A 19 -13.40 -18.21 10.56
C ASP A 19 -14.06 -17.98 11.93
N CYS A 20 -14.61 -16.79 12.13
CA CYS A 20 -15.30 -16.38 13.35
C CYS A 20 -16.62 -15.65 13.03
N PRO A 21 -17.66 -15.79 13.87
CA PRO A 21 -18.91 -15.08 13.69
C PRO A 21 -18.77 -13.57 13.89
N ILE A 22 -19.52 -12.79 13.11
CA ILE A 22 -19.59 -11.32 13.28
C ILE A 22 -20.64 -11.02 14.35
N MET A 23 -20.20 -10.53 15.50
CA MET A 23 -21.08 -10.16 16.61
C MET A 23 -21.68 -8.77 16.34
N ILE A 24 -22.94 -8.75 15.91
CA ILE A 24 -23.76 -7.53 15.78
C ILE A 24 -24.97 -7.62 16.71
N ASP A 25 -25.36 -6.49 17.30
CA ASP A 25 -26.46 -6.42 18.28
C ASP A 25 -27.84 -6.71 17.67
N LYS A 26 -27.96 -6.78 16.34
CA LYS A 26 -29.22 -6.86 15.61
C LYS A 26 -29.06 -7.73 14.38
N ASN A 27 -30.03 -8.58 14.08
CA ASN A 27 -30.08 -9.25 12.78
C ASN A 27 -30.32 -8.20 11.68
N SER A 28 -29.45 -8.16 10.67
CA SER A 28 -29.47 -7.15 9.62
C SER A 28 -28.78 -7.67 8.36
N ARG A 29 -29.26 -7.23 7.19
CA ARG A 29 -28.57 -7.46 5.91
C ARG A 29 -27.34 -6.57 5.85
N VAL A 30 -26.22 -7.12 5.38
CA VAL A 30 -24.94 -6.40 5.25
C VAL A 30 -24.41 -6.50 3.82
N GLU A 31 -23.57 -5.55 3.44
CA GLU A 31 -22.78 -5.60 2.21
C GLU A 31 -21.42 -6.24 2.51
N VAL A 32 -20.95 -7.12 1.63
CA VAL A 32 -19.69 -7.85 1.80
C VAL A 32 -18.72 -7.43 0.70
N ILE A 33 -17.51 -7.03 1.08
CA ILE A 33 -16.40 -6.74 0.18
C ILE A 33 -15.34 -7.82 0.41
N VAL A 34 -14.95 -8.51 -0.66
CA VAL A 34 -13.91 -9.55 -0.63
C VAL A 34 -12.65 -8.98 -1.27
N LEU A 35 -11.54 -9.00 -0.53
CA LEU A 35 -10.24 -8.61 -1.03
C LEU A 35 -9.48 -9.89 -1.39
N ILE A 36 -9.31 -10.14 -2.68
CA ILE A 36 -8.45 -11.22 -3.19
C ILE A 36 -7.09 -10.59 -3.47
N PRO A 37 -6.01 -11.03 -2.81
CA PRO A 37 -4.68 -10.54 -3.15
C PRO A 37 -4.39 -10.93 -4.59
N GLU A 38 -4.03 -9.96 -5.42
CA GLU A 38 -3.40 -10.30 -6.69
C GLU A 38 -2.08 -10.98 -6.37
N GLU A 39 -1.83 -12.14 -6.99
CA GLU A 39 -0.49 -12.70 -7.02
C GLU A 39 0.36 -11.70 -7.79
N THR A 40 1.03 -10.81 -7.07
CA THR A 40 2.13 -10.03 -7.61
C THR A 40 3.14 -11.06 -8.06
N LYS A 41 3.13 -11.41 -9.35
CA LYS A 41 4.36 -11.79 -10.02
C LYS A 41 5.30 -10.66 -9.63
N ASP A 42 6.31 -10.92 -8.81
CA ASP A 42 7.32 -9.93 -8.44
C ASP A 42 7.58 -9.06 -9.66
N ASP A 43 7.03 -7.85 -9.67
CA ASP A 43 7.33 -6.89 -10.71
C ASP A 43 8.83 -6.67 -10.53
N GLU A 44 9.62 -6.95 -11.56
CA GLU A 44 11.08 -6.80 -11.58
C GLU A 44 11.55 -5.37 -11.23
N ASP A 45 10.62 -4.44 -10.95
CA ASP A 45 10.79 -3.06 -10.52
C ASP A 45 10.54 -2.85 -9.01
N ASP A 46 10.36 -3.92 -8.22
CA ASP A 46 10.24 -3.84 -6.75
C ASP A 46 11.62 -3.52 -6.14
N THR A 47 12.06 -2.28 -6.33
CA THR A 47 13.11 -1.68 -5.50
C THR A 47 12.67 -1.90 -4.06
N PRO A 48 13.45 -2.61 -3.22
CA PRO A 48 12.98 -3.05 -1.92
C PRO A 48 12.43 -1.85 -1.15
N ASN A 49 11.23 -1.99 -0.58
CA ASN A 49 10.55 -0.92 0.17
C ASN A 49 11.47 -0.21 1.18
N GLU A 50 12.49 -0.90 1.70
CA GLU A 50 13.53 -0.36 2.57
C GLU A 50 14.39 0.71 1.88
N ALA A 51 14.85 0.49 0.65
CA ALA A 51 15.64 1.46 -0.11
C ALA A 51 14.85 2.73 -0.42
N ILE A 52 13.56 2.61 -0.79
CA ILE A 52 12.67 3.76 -1.03
C ILE A 52 12.48 4.58 0.27
N LEU A 53 12.35 3.91 1.42
CA LEU A 53 12.23 4.56 2.72
C LEU A 53 13.53 5.28 3.13
N GLU A 54 14.69 4.70 2.82
CA GLU A 54 16.00 5.33 3.07
C GLU A 54 16.20 6.58 2.22
N ASP A 55 15.93 6.49 0.90
CA ASP A 55 15.97 7.64 -0.01
C ASP A 55 15.04 8.77 0.46
N PHE A 56 13.82 8.43 0.89
CA PHE A 56 12.88 9.43 1.38
C PHE A 56 13.35 10.11 2.67
N ARG A 57 13.92 9.36 3.62
CA ARG A 57 14.48 9.92 4.86
C ARG A 57 15.63 10.86 4.57
N GLN A 58 16.50 10.48 3.63
CA GLN A 58 17.63 11.30 3.21
C GLN A 58 17.14 12.61 2.58
N ALA A 59 16.24 12.54 1.60
CA ALA A 59 15.67 13.72 0.95
C ALA A 59 14.94 14.65 1.93
N TRP A 60 14.21 14.07 2.90
CA TRP A 60 13.55 14.84 3.95
C TRP A 60 14.54 15.57 4.87
N HIS A 61 15.62 14.90 5.27
CA HIS A 61 16.68 15.51 6.08
C HIS A 61 17.40 16.63 5.32
N GLU A 62 17.67 16.44 4.02
CA GLU A 62 18.27 17.46 3.15
C GLU A 62 17.38 18.69 3.01
N ALA A 63 16.07 18.49 2.80
CA ALA A 63 15.09 19.58 2.78
C ALA A 63 15.04 20.34 4.13
N GLN A 64 15.04 19.62 5.25
CA GLN A 64 15.00 20.23 6.58
C GLN A 64 16.30 21.01 6.91
N THR A 65 17.44 20.55 6.40
CA THR A 65 18.75 21.18 6.64
C THR A 65 19.15 22.22 5.59
N GLY A 66 18.30 22.46 4.59
CA GLY A 66 18.56 23.41 3.51
C GLY A 66 19.62 22.93 2.50
N GLN A 67 19.95 21.63 2.52
CA GLN A 67 20.83 20.98 1.54
C GLN A 67 20.05 20.67 0.25
N THR A 68 19.44 21.69 -0.33
CA THR A 68 18.61 21.59 -1.55
C THR A 68 19.16 22.51 -2.62
N ILE A 69 19.06 22.10 -3.88
CA ILE A 69 19.38 22.95 -5.02
C ILE A 69 18.11 23.55 -5.63
N PRO A 70 18.14 24.82 -6.09
CA PRO A 70 17.06 25.40 -6.86
C PRO A 70 16.78 24.59 -8.13
N ILE A 71 15.50 24.47 -8.51
CA ILE A 71 15.09 23.69 -9.70
C ILE A 71 15.75 24.17 -10.99
N GLU A 72 16.03 25.47 -11.11
CA GLU A 72 16.77 26.06 -12.24
C GLU A 72 18.19 25.48 -12.38
N ARG A 73 18.85 25.17 -11.26
CA ARG A 73 20.21 24.60 -11.20
C ARG A 73 20.24 23.10 -11.46
N VAL A 74 19.11 22.40 -11.34
CA VAL A 74 19.00 20.96 -11.62
C VAL A 74 19.20 20.71 -13.12
N TRP A 75 18.68 21.61 -13.97
CA TRP A 75 18.75 21.46 -15.43
C TRP A 75 20.15 21.72 -16.00
N GLU A 76 20.92 22.62 -15.39
CA GLU A 76 22.32 22.94 -15.79
C GLU A 76 23.27 21.73 -15.74
N GLY A 77 22.96 20.70 -14.94
CA GLY A 77 23.74 19.46 -14.86
C GLY A 77 23.36 18.39 -15.88
N LEU A 78 22.20 18.53 -16.54
CA LEU A 78 21.66 17.55 -17.49
C LEU A 78 21.96 17.90 -18.95
N GLU A 79 22.57 19.07 -19.20
CA GLU A 79 22.88 19.61 -20.53
C GLU A 79 24.08 18.91 -21.21
N ASN A 80 24.81 18.06 -20.47
CA ASN A 80 26.03 17.38 -20.93
C ASN A 80 25.88 15.84 -21.02
N VAL A 81 24.67 15.32 -21.28
CA VAL A 81 24.43 13.89 -21.53
C VAL A 81 24.11 13.58 -22.99
#